data_AF-A0A2V7XP53-F1
#
_entry.id   AF-A0A2V7XP53-F1
#
_cell.length_a   1.000
_cell.length_b   1.000
_cell.length_c   1.000
_cell.angle_alpha   90.00
_cell.angle_beta   90.00
_cell.angle_gamma   90.00
#
_symmetry.space_group_name_H-M   'P 1'
#
loop_
_entity.id
_entity.type
_entity.pdbx_description
1 polymer ?
#
loop_
_entity_poly.entity_id
_entity_poly.type
_entity_poly.pdbx_seq_one_letter_code
_entity_poly.pdbx_strand_id
1 'polypeptide(L)'
;MVQGTPLAAGKPGDILLVSGTRPEIIKLAPVYHALRETAWAGVQWLHTAPHDEMARHTLHSFDVRPDITLRRPGSSLFDFSLACREQLEQVIAQPFRVTRKHEETL
;
A
#
# COMPACT_ATOMS: atom_id res chain seq x y z
N MET A 1 -2.40 12.92 32.91
CA MET A 1 -3.16 13.03 31.65
C MET A 1 -2.26 13.70 30.63
N VAL A 2 -1.63 12.93 29.74
CA VAL A 2 -0.81 13.51 28.67
C VAL A 2 -1.77 13.88 27.54
N GLN A 3 -2.09 15.17 27.42
CA GLN A 3 -2.80 15.70 26.28
C GLN A 3 -1.87 15.59 25.06
N GLY A 4 -2.17 14.65 24.17
CA GLY A 4 -1.48 14.53 22.89
C GLY A 4 -1.69 15.82 22.09
N THR A 5 -0.60 16.43 21.67
CA THR A 5 -0.59 17.62 20.83
C THR A 5 -1.44 17.37 19.58
N PRO A 6 -2.31 18.29 19.15
CA PRO A 6 -3.01 18.15 17.88
C PRO A 6 -1.94 18.07 16.79
N LEU A 7 -1.88 16.95 16.07
CA LEU A 7 -1.06 16.86 14.87
C LEU A 7 -1.56 17.99 13.96
N ALA A 8 -0.72 19.01 13.75
CA ALA A 8 -1.03 20.15 12.91
C ALA A 8 -1.65 19.65 11.59
N ALA A 9 -2.59 20.42 11.02
CA ALA A 9 -3.26 20.14 9.75
C ALA A 9 -2.24 20.09 8.60
N GLY A 10 -1.46 19.01 8.56
CA GLY A 10 -0.51 18.67 7.53
C GLY A 10 -1.27 18.03 6.38
N LYS A 11 -0.73 18.20 5.17
CA LYS A 11 -1.11 17.45 3.97
C LYS A 11 -1.47 16.00 4.35
N PRO A 12 -2.52 15.40 3.76
CA PRO A 12 -2.86 14.02 4.06
C PRO A 12 -1.61 13.15 3.94
N GLY A 13 -1.34 12.33 4.96
CA GLY A 13 -0.15 11.50 5.00
C GLY A 13 -0.20 10.48 3.87
N ASP A 14 0.73 10.58 2.93
CA ASP A 14 0.88 9.63 1.84
C ASP A 14 1.51 8.35 2.41
N ILE A 15 0.69 7.31 2.60
CA ILE A 15 1.10 6.04 3.18
C ILE A 15 1.12 4.98 2.07
N LEU A 16 2.29 4.38 1.85
CA LEU A 16 2.42 3.23 0.98
C LEU A 16 2.58 1.95 1.82
N LEU A 17 1.59 1.06 1.73
CA LEU A 17 1.69 -0.29 2.29
C LEU A 17 2.31 -1.22 1.24
N VAL A 18 3.39 -1.90 1.61
CA VAL A 18 4.11 -2.83 0.73
C VAL A 18 3.95 -4.25 1.25
N SER A 19 3.58 -5.18 0.37
CA SER A 19 3.52 -6.61 0.68
C SER A 19 4.00 -7.47 -0.47
N GLY A 20 4.66 -8.58 -0.18
CA GLY A 20 5.04 -9.62 -1.12
C GLY A 20 4.54 -11.01 -0.73
N THR A 21 4.05 -11.21 0.50
CA THR A 21 3.65 -12.54 0.98
C THR A 21 2.26 -12.57 1.60
N ARG A 22 1.63 -13.76 1.63
CA ARG A 22 0.35 -13.98 2.31
C ARG A 22 0.36 -13.53 3.79
N PRO A 23 1.35 -13.90 4.64
CA PRO A 23 1.39 -13.43 6.01
C PRO A 23 1.45 -11.90 6.15
N GLU A 24 2.10 -11.20 5.23
CA GLU A 24 2.11 -9.73 5.21
C GLU A 24 0.75 -9.17 4.85
N ILE A 25 0.07 -9.73 3.84
CA ILE A 25 -1.29 -9.31 3.45
C ILE A 25 -2.27 -9.45 4.63
N ILE A 26 -2.27 -10.59 5.31
CA ILE A 26 -3.14 -10.85 6.47
C ILE A 26 -2.94 -9.79 7.56
N LYS A 27 -1.68 -9.39 7.80
CA LYS A 27 -1.34 -8.42 8.86
C LYS A 27 -1.64 -6.98 8.47
N LEU A 28 -1.47 -6.63 7.19
CA LEU A 28 -1.63 -5.25 6.71
C LEU A 28 -3.06 -4.92 6.29
N ALA A 29 -3.89 -5.91 5.93
CA ALA A 29 -5.27 -5.67 5.51
C ALA A 29 -6.10 -4.90 6.56
N PRO A 30 -6.07 -5.22 7.88
CA PRO A 30 -6.78 -4.43 8.88
C PRO A 30 -6.30 -2.97 8.95
N VAL A 31 -4.99 -2.74 8.80
CA VAL A 31 -4.39 -1.40 8.82
C VAL A 31 -4.82 -0.60 7.58
N TYR A 32 -4.85 -1.23 6.40
CA TYR A 32 -5.31 -0.61 5.17
C TYR A 32 -6.74 -0.08 5.27
N HIS A 33 -7.66 -0.91 5.77
CA HIS A 33 -9.06 -0.52 5.94
C HIS A 33 -9.21 0.60 6.96
N ALA A 34 -8.54 0.51 8.11
CA ALA A 34 -8.55 1.57 9.11
C ALA A 34 -8.03 2.91 8.55
N LEU A 35 -6.95 2.89 7.75
CA LEU A 35 -6.42 4.11 7.13
C LEU A 35 -7.39 4.71 6.10
N ARG A 36 -8.08 3.88 5.30
CA ARG A 36 -9.06 4.33 4.30
C ARG A 36 -10.31 5.02 4.88
N GLU A 37 -10.59 4.76 6.15
CA GLU A 37 -11.69 5.39 6.90
C GLU A 37 -11.28 6.74 7.52
N THR A 38 -9.98 7.04 7.59
CA THR A 38 -9.48 8.29 8.15
C THR A 38 -9.35 9.39 7.09
N ALA A 39 -9.84 10.60 7.41
CA ALA A 39 -9.80 11.73 6.47
C ALA A 39 -8.39 12.30 6.22
N TRP A 40 -7.44 12.03 7.12
CA TRP A 40 -6.09 12.57 7.04
C TRP A 40 -5.12 11.65 6.30
N ALA A 41 -5.48 10.39 6.01
CA ALA A 41 -4.56 9.44 5.38
C ALA A 41 -4.91 9.19 3.91
N GLY A 42 -3.90 9.29 3.04
CA GLY A 42 -3.95 8.78 1.68
C GLY A 42 -3.19 7.47 1.62
N VAL A 43 -3.87 6.33 1.65
CA VAL A 43 -3.21 5.01 1.63
C VAL A 43 -3.25 4.37 0.25
N GLN A 44 -2.09 3.88 -0.21
CA GLN A 44 -1.95 3.06 -1.40
C GLN A 44 -1.32 1.70 -1.04
N TRP A 45 -1.67 0.68 -1.79
CA TRP A 45 -1.15 -0.68 -1.63
C TRP A 45 -0.26 -1.07 -2.82
N LEU A 46 0.98 -1.46 -2.54
CA LEU A 46 1.93 -2.02 -3.50
C LEU A 46 2.16 -3.50 -3.20
N HIS A 47 2.02 -4.33 -4.24
CA HIS A 47 2.27 -5.76 -4.15
C HIS A 47 3.49 -6.18 -5.01
N THR A 48 4.44 -6.91 -4.42
CA THR A 48 5.73 -7.26 -5.08
C THR A 48 5.76 -8.65 -5.72
N ALA A 49 4.76 -9.51 -5.48
CA ALA A 49 4.74 -10.90 -5.92
C ALA A 49 3.48 -11.24 -6.76
N PRO A 50 3.29 -10.63 -7.94
CA PRO A 50 2.05 -10.75 -8.74
C PRO A 50 1.63 -12.18 -9.11
N HIS A 51 2.59 -13.10 -9.18
CA HIS A 51 2.38 -14.48 -9.63
C HIS A 51 2.02 -15.45 -8.51
N ASP A 52 2.03 -15.01 -7.26
CA ASP A 52 1.71 -15.89 -6.14
C ASP A 52 0.17 -16.01 -5.99
N GLU A 53 -0.36 -17.15 -6.41
CA GLU A 53 -1.81 -17.43 -6.40
C GLU A 53 -2.38 -17.36 -4.98
N MET A 54 -1.65 -17.86 -3.99
CA MET A 54 -2.07 -17.83 -2.59
C MET A 54 -2.17 -16.39 -2.07
N ALA A 55 -1.21 -15.54 -2.42
CA ALA A 55 -1.23 -14.12 -2.10
C ALA A 55 -2.40 -13.40 -2.80
N ARG A 56 -2.66 -13.69 -4.10
CA ARG A 56 -3.81 -13.12 -4.82
C ARG A 56 -5.15 -13.50 -4.19
N HIS A 57 -5.32 -14.77 -3.85
CA HIS A 57 -6.54 -15.22 -3.15
C HIS A 57 -6.68 -14.53 -1.80
N THR A 58 -5.57 -14.34 -1.07
CA THR A 58 -5.58 -13.64 0.21
C THR A 58 -5.98 -12.17 0.05
N LEU A 59 -5.40 -11.45 -0.92
CA LEU A 59 -5.79 -10.06 -1.24
C LEU A 59 -7.29 -9.95 -1.51
N HIS A 60 -7.83 -10.87 -2.31
CA HIS A 60 -9.26 -10.95 -2.60
C HIS A 60 -10.10 -11.20 -1.35
N SER A 61 -9.73 -12.16 -0.50
CA SER A 61 -10.46 -12.48 0.73
C SER A 61 -10.53 -11.34 1.75
N PHE A 62 -9.60 -10.38 1.67
CA PHE A 62 -9.60 -9.19 2.53
C PHE A 62 -10.13 -7.93 1.82
N ASP A 63 -10.69 -8.05 0.61
CA ASP A 63 -11.13 -6.92 -0.21
C ASP A 63 -10.03 -5.86 -0.40
N VAL A 64 -8.79 -6.33 -0.63
CA VAL A 64 -7.64 -5.48 -0.91
C VAL A 64 -7.31 -5.60 -2.39
N ARG A 65 -7.47 -4.49 -3.11
CA ARG A 65 -6.98 -4.35 -4.48
C ARG A 65 -5.67 -3.56 -4.46
N PRO A 66 -4.53 -4.16 -4.85
CA PRO A 66 -3.28 -3.41 -5.01
C PRO A 66 -3.44 -2.29 -6.02
N ASP A 67 -3.02 -1.08 -5.64
CA ASP A 67 -2.93 0.07 -6.54
C ASP A 67 -1.72 -0.10 -7.48
N ILE A 68 -0.63 -0.64 -6.94
CA ILE A 68 0.61 -0.88 -7.66
C ILE A 68 0.95 -2.36 -7.55
N THR A 69 1.33 -2.97 -8.66
CA THR A 69 1.85 -4.34 -8.67
C THR A 69 3.17 -4.35 -9.42
N LEU A 70 4.24 -4.77 -8.75
CA LEU A 70 5.55 -4.87 -9.37
C LEU A 70 5.60 -6.09 -10.29
N ARG A 71 6.47 -6.02 -11.29
CA ARG A 71 6.81 -7.17 -12.12
C ARG A 71 7.87 -8.01 -11.41
N ARG A 72 7.79 -9.32 -11.60
CA ARG A 72 8.80 -10.28 -11.11
C ARG A 72 9.47 -10.98 -12.30
N PRO A 73 10.46 -10.34 -12.94
CA PRO A 73 11.23 -10.99 -14.01
C PRO A 73 12.16 -12.05 -13.43
N GLY A 74 12.38 -13.12 -14.19
CA GLY A 74 13.24 -14.23 -13.79
C GLY A 74 12.66 -15.09 -12.66
N SER A 75 13.37 -16.16 -12.35
CA SER A 75 13.02 -17.09 -11.26
C SER A 75 14.00 -17.04 -10.09
N SER A 76 15.17 -16.39 -10.27
CA SER A 76 16.20 -16.32 -9.25
C SER A 76 15.92 -15.24 -8.20
N LEU A 77 16.49 -15.42 -7.00
CA LEU A 77 16.43 -14.39 -5.96
C LEU A 77 17.19 -13.11 -6.36
N PHE A 78 18.24 -13.26 -7.18
CA PHE A 78 19.02 -12.13 -7.68
C PHE A 78 18.17 -11.25 -8.60
N ASP A 79 17.51 -11.85 -9.60
CA ASP A 79 16.65 -11.12 -10.56
C ASP A 79 15.49 -10.44 -9.83
N PHE A 80 14.87 -11.15 -8.89
CA PHE A 80 13.80 -10.60 -8.06
C PHE A 80 14.29 -9.39 -7.25
N SER A 81 15.43 -9.50 -6.57
CA SER A 81 15.93 -8.45 -5.68
C SER A 81 16.29 -7.18 -6.47
N LEU A 82 16.93 -7.34 -7.63
CA LEU A 82 17.31 -6.23 -8.49
C LEU A 82 16.06 -5.53 -9.04
N ALA A 83 15.15 -6.29 -9.66
CA ALA A 83 13.95 -5.74 -10.27
C ALA A 83 13.00 -5.11 -9.25
N CYS A 84 12.88 -5.69 -8.05
CA CYS A 84 12.06 -5.14 -6.97
C CYS A 84 12.61 -3.78 -6.52
N ARG A 85 13.93 -3.67 -6.31
CA ARG A 85 14.58 -2.42 -5.90
C ARG A 85 14.42 -1.32 -6.94
N GLU A 86 14.71 -1.61 -8.22
CA GLU A 86 14.57 -0.63 -9.31
C GLU A 86 13.14 -0.10 -9.42
N GLN A 87 12.13 -0.98 -9.34
CA GLN A 87 10.74 -0.57 -9.41
C GLN A 87 10.27 0.20 -8.15
N LEU A 88 10.75 -0.17 -6.96
CA LEU A 88 10.47 0.58 -5.73
C LEU A 88 11.07 1.99 -5.78
N GLU A 89 12.30 2.14 -6.28
CA GLU A 89 12.93 3.46 -6.49
C GLU A 89 12.06 4.33 -7.41
N GLN A 90 11.55 3.76 -8.51
CA GLN A 90 10.65 4.48 -9.44
C GLN A 90 9.32 4.88 -8.80
N VAL A 91 8.74 4.04 -7.95
CA VAL A 91 7.48 4.34 -7.25
C VAL A 91 7.68 5.44 -6.22
N ILE A 92 8.72 5.32 -5.38
CA ILE A 92 8.98 6.26 -4.28
C ILE A 92 9.38 7.64 -4.81
N ALA A 93 10.03 7.71 -5.98
CA ALA A 93 10.39 8.98 -6.61
C ALA A 93 9.19 9.79 -7.13
N GLN A 94 8.00 9.20 -7.24
CA GLN A 94 6.81 9.88 -7.72
C GLN A 94 6.06 10.58 -6.57
N PRO A 95 5.51 11.79 -6.80
CA PRO A 95 4.62 12.41 -5.82
C PRO A 95 3.36 11.56 -5.67
N PHE A 96 3.08 11.11 -4.45
CA PHE A 96 1.87 10.36 -4.14
C PHE A 96 0.63 11.24 -4.38
N ARG A 97 -0.31 10.73 -5.20
CA ARG A 97 -1.58 11.41 -5.47
C ARG A 97 -2.64 10.95 -4.48
N VAL A 98 -3.03 11.82 -3.56
CA VAL A 98 -4.25 11.64 -2.78
C VAL A 98 -5.45 11.92 -3.66
N THR A 99 -6.24 10.92 -4.00
CA THR A 99 -7.61 11.14 -4.45
C THR A 99 -8.42 11.58 -3.24
N ARG A 100 -8.69 12.88 -3.11
CA ARG A 100 -9.62 13.36 -2.09
C ARG A 100 -10.96 12.68 -2.35
N LYS A 101 -11.51 12.00 -1.33
CA LYS A 101 -12.96 11.73 -1.29
C LYS A 101 -13.62 13.11 -1.14
N HIS A 102 -13.90 13.77 -2.26
CA HIS A 102 -14.62 15.03 -2.27
C HIS A 102 -16.05 14.76 -1.79
N GLU A 103 -16.58 15.67 -0.99
CA GLU A 103 -17.95 15.73 -0.49
C GLU A 103 -18.99 15.28 -1.53
N GLU A 104 -19.59 14.11 -1.32
CA GLU A 104 -20.97 13.84 -1.74
C GLU A 104 -21.85 14.00 -0.49
N THR A 105 -22.18 15.26 -0.20
CA THR A 105 -23.37 15.63 0.57
C THR A 105 -24.31 16.32 -0.39
N LEU A 106 -25.35 15.62 -0.82
CA LEU A 106 -26.67 16.18 -1.16
C LEU A 106 -27.74 15.20 -0.67
#